data_AF-A0A6N0HNR5-F1
#
_entry.id   AF-A0A6N0HNR5-F1
#
_cell.length_a   1.000
_cell.length_b   1.000
_cell.length_c   1.000
_cell.angle_alpha   90.00
_cell.angle_beta   90.00
_cell.angle_gamma   90.00
#
_symmetry.space_group_name_H-M   'P 1'
#
loop_
_entity.id
_entity.type
_entity.pdbx_description
1 polymer ?
#
loop_
_entity_poly.entity_id
_entity_poly.type
_entity_poly.pdbx_seq_one_letter_code
_entity_poly.pdbx_strand_id
1 'polypeptide(L)'
;MNTLITLLKQKSLTIAVAESCTGGNLSALLTSQSGSSAYFDRGFITYANQAKIDMLGVKPTTLDKFGAVSEQVALEMARGVIKNSSANISISITGIAGPTGGIKNKPVGMVYFGFCTLKRCFTSIKQFSGNRAEVVRASIDFVIKTLVYELSE
;
A
#
# COMPACT_ATOMS: atom_id res chain seq x y z
N MET A 1 -11.08 -4.69 9.81
CA MET A 1 -10.07 -3.93 10.58
C MET A 1 -9.71 -4.60 11.90
N ASN A 2 -10.67 -4.80 12.81
CA ASN A 2 -10.42 -5.39 14.13
C ASN A 2 -9.66 -6.73 14.07
N THR A 3 -10.04 -7.63 13.15
CA THR A 3 -9.34 -8.91 12.93
C THR A 3 -7.86 -8.72 12.59
N LEU A 4 -7.52 -7.77 11.71
CA LEU A 4 -6.13 -7.48 11.36
C LEU A 4 -5.35 -6.99 12.58
N ILE A 5 -5.91 -6.06 13.34
CA ILE A 5 -5.28 -5.53 14.56
C ILE A 5 -5.04 -6.65 15.58
N THR A 6 -6.03 -7.53 15.79
CA THR A 6 -5.89 -8.68 16.67
C THR A 6 -4.76 -9.61 16.23
N LEU A 7 -4.68 -9.95 14.94
CA LEU A 7 -3.62 -10.80 14.40
C LEU A 7 -2.23 -10.16 14.56
N LEU A 8 -2.10 -8.86 14.26
CA LEU A 8 -0.85 -8.13 14.43
C LEU A 8 -0.39 -8.15 15.89
N LYS A 9 -1.28 -7.83 16.84
CA LYS A 9 -0.95 -7.82 18.27
C LYS A 9 -0.61 -9.22 18.79
N GLN A 10 -1.40 -10.24 18.46
CA GLN A 10 -1.17 -11.62 18.90
C GLN A 10 0.17 -12.18 18.41
N LYS A 11 0.57 -11.81 17.18
CA LYS A 11 1.83 -12.25 16.58
C LYS A 11 3.00 -11.29 16.87
N SER A 12 2.79 -10.23 17.65
CA SER A 12 3.76 -9.16 17.90
C SER A 12 4.38 -8.59 16.61
N LEU A 13 3.53 -8.38 15.59
CA LEU A 13 3.94 -7.88 14.29
C LEU A 13 3.63 -6.39 14.14
N THR A 14 4.57 -5.66 13.56
CA THR A 14 4.42 -4.26 13.18
C THR A 14 4.22 -4.11 11.67
N ILE A 15 3.47 -3.09 11.26
CA ILE A 15 3.17 -2.73 9.88
C ILE A 15 3.60 -1.29 9.59
N ALA A 16 4.21 -1.08 8.42
CA ALA A 16 4.42 0.22 7.81
C ALA A 16 3.82 0.26 6.40
N VAL A 17 3.48 1.45 5.92
CA VAL A 17 2.74 1.59 4.66
C VAL A 17 3.30 2.70 3.78
N ALA A 18 3.26 2.53 2.46
CA ALA A 18 3.48 3.56 1.46
C ALA A 18 2.20 3.81 0.66
N GLU A 19 1.72 5.05 0.65
CA GLU A 19 0.48 5.44 0.00
C GLU A 19 0.75 6.49 -1.07
N SER A 20 0.18 6.27 -2.26
CA SER A 20 0.11 7.29 -3.31
C SER A 20 -1.36 7.74 -3.46
N CYS A 21 -2.18 7.01 -4.21
CA CYS A 21 -3.55 7.44 -4.54
C CYS A 21 -4.52 7.50 -3.35
N THR A 22 -4.24 6.77 -2.27
CA THR A 22 -5.03 6.77 -1.02
C THR A 22 -4.65 7.90 -0.07
N GLY A 23 -3.52 8.60 -0.29
CA GLY A 23 -3.20 9.86 0.38
C GLY A 23 -3.20 9.84 1.91
N GLY A 24 -2.90 8.71 2.53
CA GLY A 24 -2.84 8.58 3.99
C GLY A 24 -4.09 7.98 4.64
N ASN A 25 -5.09 7.61 3.85
CA ASN A 25 -6.33 7.04 4.39
C ASN A 25 -6.11 5.65 5.03
N LEU A 26 -5.18 4.83 4.52
CA LEU A 26 -4.84 3.57 5.19
C LEU A 26 -4.14 3.83 6.52
N SER A 27 -3.17 4.76 6.53
CA SER A 27 -2.47 5.18 7.74
C SER A 27 -3.44 5.70 8.79
N ALA A 28 -4.35 6.62 8.40
CA ALA A 28 -5.37 7.18 9.29
C ALA A 28 -6.28 6.09 9.88
N LEU A 29 -6.67 5.10 9.08
CA LEU A 29 -7.46 3.97 9.57
C LEU A 29 -6.66 3.10 10.55
N LEU A 30 -5.40 2.78 10.25
CA LEU A 30 -4.52 2.01 11.13
C LEU A 30 -4.27 2.71 12.47
N THR A 31 -4.19 4.04 12.48
CA THR A 31 -3.99 4.84 13.69
C THR A 31 -5.28 5.26 14.39
N SER A 32 -6.45 4.97 13.83
CA SER A 32 -7.75 5.37 14.40
C SER A 32 -8.11 4.66 15.71
N GLN A 33 -7.44 3.55 16.03
CA GLN A 33 -7.67 2.78 17.25
C GLN A 33 -6.61 3.09 18.30
N SER A 34 -7.05 3.19 19.57
CA SER A 34 -6.14 3.36 20.70
C SER A 34 -5.16 2.19 20.80
N GLY A 35 -3.91 2.50 21.18
CA GLY A 35 -2.81 1.54 21.21
C GLY A 35 -2.30 1.13 19.84
N SER A 36 -2.51 1.96 18.81
CA SER A 36 -1.97 1.73 17.46
C SER A 36 -0.44 1.69 17.41
N SER A 37 0.25 2.33 18.36
CA SER A 37 1.71 2.22 18.54
C SER A 37 2.22 0.79 18.77
N ALA A 38 1.36 -0.14 19.18
CA ALA A 38 1.73 -1.55 19.35
C ALA A 38 1.88 -2.31 18.02
N TYR A 39 1.35 -1.78 16.91
CA TYR A 39 1.38 -2.47 15.62
C TYR A 39 1.67 -1.55 14.43
N PHE A 40 1.50 -0.24 14.51
CA PHE A 40 1.79 0.69 13.41
C PHE A 40 3.12 1.39 13.65
N ASP A 41 4.08 1.18 12.75
CA ASP A 41 5.41 1.80 12.83
C ASP A 41 5.42 3.18 12.16
N ARG A 42 5.14 3.25 10.85
CA ARG A 42 5.09 4.54 10.10
C ARG A 42 4.32 4.45 8.78
N GLY A 43 3.98 5.61 8.25
CA GLY A 43 3.41 5.78 6.91
C GLY A 43 4.27 6.70 6.03
N PHE A 44 4.39 6.36 4.75
CA PHE A 44 5.04 7.16 3.72
C PHE A 44 4.01 7.63 2.71
N ILE A 45 3.81 8.93 2.54
CA ILE A 45 2.94 9.46 1.49
C ILE A 45 3.79 9.89 0.30
N THR A 46 3.93 9.01 -0.69
CA THR A 46 4.81 9.23 -1.85
C THR A 46 4.02 9.47 -3.13
N TYR A 47 3.25 10.56 -3.15
CA TYR A 47 2.36 10.88 -4.27
C TYR A 47 3.14 11.17 -5.56
N ALA A 48 4.19 11.99 -5.47
CA ALA A 48 5.08 12.31 -6.58
C ALA A 48 6.06 11.17 -6.90
N ASN A 49 6.53 11.09 -8.15
CA ASN A 49 7.58 10.14 -8.55
C ASN A 49 8.87 10.35 -7.77
N GLN A 50 9.28 11.61 -7.59
CA GLN A 50 10.47 11.94 -6.82
C GLN A 50 10.38 11.44 -5.38
N ALA A 51 9.21 11.59 -4.72
CA ALA A 51 9.01 11.07 -3.37
C ALA A 51 9.13 9.53 -3.30
N LYS A 52 8.71 8.81 -4.36
CA LYS A 52 8.91 7.34 -4.45
C LYS A 52 10.41 6.99 -4.52
N ILE A 53 11.19 7.80 -5.24
CA ILE A 53 12.64 7.62 -5.35
C ILE A 53 13.31 7.94 -4.01
N ASP A 54 13.08 9.14 -3.48
CA ASP A 54 13.80 9.66 -2.31
C ASP A 54 13.49 8.87 -1.04
N MET A 55 12.23 8.53 -0.81
CA MET A 55 11.80 7.92 0.45
C MET A 55 11.83 6.40 0.43
N LEU A 56 11.65 5.79 -0.76
CA LEU A 56 11.46 4.33 -0.88
C LEU A 56 12.50 3.67 -1.80
N GLY A 57 13.38 4.44 -2.44
CA GLY A 57 14.40 3.88 -3.34
C GLY A 57 13.82 3.22 -4.59
N VAL A 58 12.62 3.62 -5.02
CA VAL A 58 12.08 3.21 -6.33
C VAL A 58 13.05 3.69 -7.41
N LYS A 59 13.37 2.82 -8.36
CA LYS A 59 14.35 3.14 -9.39
C LYS A 59 13.74 4.11 -10.41
N PRO A 60 14.44 5.19 -10.81
CA PRO A 60 14.01 6.07 -11.89
C PRO A 60 13.69 5.29 -13.17
N THR A 61 14.55 4.33 -13.53
CA THR A 61 14.36 3.48 -14.73
C THR A 61 13.11 2.61 -14.68
N THR A 62 12.66 2.19 -13.49
CA THR A 62 11.39 1.46 -13.32
C THR A 62 10.21 2.39 -13.57
N LEU A 63 10.27 3.63 -13.06
CA LEU A 63 9.25 4.65 -13.30
C LEU A 63 9.17 5.04 -14.78
N ASP A 64 10.30 5.21 -15.45
CA ASP A 64 10.35 5.56 -16.87
C ASP A 64 9.77 4.46 -17.75
N LYS A 65 10.10 3.20 -17.46
CA LYS A 65 9.69 2.05 -18.28
C LYS A 65 8.24 1.63 -18.04
N PHE A 66 7.79 1.62 -16.79
CA PHE A 66 6.49 1.04 -16.42
C PHE A 66 5.48 2.06 -15.94
N GLY A 67 5.90 3.28 -15.61
CA GLY A 67 5.08 4.31 -14.97
C GLY A 67 4.79 4.02 -13.50
N ALA A 68 4.37 5.06 -12.77
CA ALA A 68 4.11 5.00 -11.33
C ALA A 68 3.00 4.00 -10.93
N VAL A 69 2.04 3.76 -11.81
CA VAL A 69 0.95 2.80 -11.61
C VAL A 69 1.31 1.51 -12.34
N SER A 70 2.07 0.67 -11.66
CA SER A 70 2.58 -0.61 -12.18
C SER A 70 2.91 -1.56 -11.04
N GLU A 71 3.02 -2.84 -11.39
CA GLU A 71 3.42 -3.91 -10.48
C GLU A 71 4.84 -3.68 -9.93
N GLN A 72 5.75 -3.29 -10.81
CA GLN A 72 7.16 -3.10 -10.49
C GLN A 72 7.34 -1.98 -9.46
N VAL A 73 6.66 -0.84 -9.68
CA VAL A 73 6.71 0.29 -8.74
C VAL A 73 6.06 -0.10 -7.41
N ALA A 74 4.92 -0.81 -7.43
CA ALA A 74 4.32 -1.28 -6.17
C ALA A 74 5.28 -2.18 -5.39
N LEU A 75 5.90 -3.18 -6.03
CA LEU A 75 6.84 -4.06 -5.35
C LEU A 75 8.08 -3.32 -4.82
N GLU A 76 8.65 -2.40 -5.60
CA GLU A 76 9.77 -1.58 -5.17
C GLU A 76 9.38 -0.66 -4.00
N MET A 77 8.21 -0.04 -4.03
CA MET A 77 7.69 0.77 -2.92
C MET A 77 7.57 -0.07 -1.64
N ALA A 78 6.96 -1.26 -1.70
CA ALA A 78 6.81 -2.13 -0.52
C ALA A 78 8.18 -2.54 0.05
N ARG A 79 9.13 -2.96 -0.79
CA ARG A 79 10.50 -3.27 -0.36
C ARG A 79 11.21 -2.05 0.24
N GLY A 80 10.98 -0.88 -0.34
CA GLY A 80 11.47 0.39 0.17
C GLY A 80 10.95 0.71 1.57
N VAL A 81 9.68 0.41 1.85
CA VAL A 81 9.10 0.55 3.19
C VAL A 81 9.82 -0.33 4.19
N ILE A 82 10.02 -1.64 3.90
CA ILE A 82 10.77 -2.54 4.80
C ILE A 82 12.18 -2.01 5.05
N LYS A 83 12.88 -1.56 4.01
CA LYS A 83 14.25 -1.05 4.14
C LYS A 83 14.34 0.22 5.01
N ASN A 84 13.30 1.04 5.02
CA ASN A 84 13.29 2.35 5.68
C ASN A 84 12.38 2.39 6.93
N SER A 85 12.03 1.22 7.49
CA SER A 85 11.24 1.09 8.71
C SER A 85 11.76 -0.04 9.59
N SER A 86 11.22 -0.13 10.81
CA SER A 86 11.44 -1.28 11.69
C SER A 86 10.28 -2.28 11.62
N ALA A 87 9.45 -2.19 10.56
CA ALA A 87 8.23 -2.97 10.44
C ALA A 87 8.47 -4.40 9.97
N ASN A 88 7.70 -5.35 10.49
CA ASN A 88 7.69 -6.74 10.01
C ASN A 88 6.95 -6.90 8.68
N ILE A 89 5.96 -6.04 8.44
CA ILE A 89 5.08 -6.07 7.28
C ILE A 89 5.09 -4.71 6.60
N SER A 90 5.14 -4.69 5.28
CA SER A 90 4.96 -3.47 4.48
C SER A 90 3.85 -3.60 3.46
N ILE A 91 3.16 -2.49 3.23
CA ILE A 91 2.20 -2.33 2.14
C ILE A 91 2.59 -1.14 1.27
N SER A 92 2.34 -1.24 -0.02
CA SER A 92 2.36 -0.08 -0.91
C SER A 92 1.10 -0.01 -1.76
N ILE A 93 0.55 1.18 -1.97
CA ILE A 93 -0.61 1.41 -2.84
C ILE A 93 -0.29 2.49 -3.88
N THR A 94 -0.36 2.12 -5.16
CA THR A 94 -0.21 3.05 -6.29
C THR A 94 -1.26 2.80 -7.35
N GLY A 95 -1.98 3.84 -7.79
CA GLY A 95 -3.18 3.67 -8.60
C GLY A 95 -3.75 4.97 -9.14
N ILE A 96 -4.80 4.84 -9.95
CA ILE A 96 -5.52 5.94 -10.57
C ILE A 96 -6.91 5.99 -9.94
N ALA A 97 -7.07 6.76 -8.86
CA ALA A 97 -8.36 6.86 -8.18
C ALA A 97 -9.42 7.65 -8.99
N GLY A 98 -9.01 8.40 -10.01
CA GLY A 98 -9.91 9.23 -10.82
C GLY A 98 -10.20 10.61 -10.23
N PRO A 99 -11.11 11.38 -10.86
CA PRO A 99 -11.95 10.96 -11.99
C PRO A 99 -11.23 10.94 -13.35
N THR A 100 -10.02 11.50 -13.44
CA THR A 100 -9.22 11.57 -14.67
C THR A 100 -7.91 10.77 -14.52
N GLY A 101 -7.06 10.80 -15.55
CA GLY A 101 -5.72 10.19 -15.53
C GLY A 101 -5.67 8.74 -16.00
N GLY A 102 -6.82 8.13 -16.31
CA GLY A 102 -6.88 6.82 -16.93
C GLY A 102 -6.55 6.87 -18.43
N ILE A 103 -5.92 5.81 -18.92
CA ILE A 103 -5.68 5.55 -20.35
C ILE A 103 -6.15 4.14 -20.71
N LYS A 104 -6.19 3.81 -22.01
CA LYS A 104 -6.78 2.54 -22.52
C LYS A 104 -6.28 1.28 -21.79
N ASN A 105 -5.00 1.22 -21.45
CA ASN A 105 -4.37 0.08 -20.76
C ASN A 105 -4.23 0.27 -19.24
N LYS A 106 -4.56 1.45 -18.70
CA LYS A 106 -4.54 1.77 -17.27
C LYS A 106 -5.74 2.65 -16.93
N PRO A 107 -6.96 2.07 -16.89
CA PRO A 107 -8.17 2.85 -16.67
C PRO A 107 -8.22 3.45 -15.26
N VAL A 108 -9.11 4.44 -15.08
CA VAL A 108 -9.51 4.90 -13.74
C VAL A 108 -10.02 3.71 -12.93
N GLY A 109 -9.67 3.68 -11.65
CA GLY A 109 -9.97 2.58 -10.75
C GLY A 109 -8.87 1.50 -10.69
N MET A 110 -7.89 1.51 -11.60
CA MET A 110 -6.77 0.58 -11.55
C MET A 110 -5.81 0.92 -10.41
N VAL A 111 -5.57 -0.03 -9.52
CA VAL A 111 -4.68 0.10 -8.36
C VAL A 111 -3.80 -1.14 -8.25
N TYR A 112 -2.50 -0.91 -8.13
CA TYR A 112 -1.50 -1.91 -7.80
C TYR A 112 -1.14 -1.84 -6.32
N PHE A 113 -0.95 -3.02 -5.77
CA PHE A 113 -0.62 -3.26 -4.37
C PHE A 113 0.67 -4.05 -4.29
N GLY A 114 1.56 -3.64 -3.39
CA GLY A 114 2.75 -4.38 -3.03
C GLY A 114 2.65 -4.79 -1.57
N PHE A 115 3.03 -6.02 -1.27
CA PHE A 115 3.00 -6.60 0.07
C PHE A 115 4.37 -7.21 0.34
N CYS A 116 4.93 -6.97 1.52
CA CYS A 116 5.99 -7.80 2.08
C CYS A 116 5.57 -8.24 3.46
N THR A 117 5.57 -9.54 3.69
CA THR A 117 5.38 -10.18 5.00
C THR A 117 6.65 -10.91 5.37
N LEU A 118 6.69 -11.51 6.57
CA LEU A 118 7.81 -12.35 6.99
C LEU A 118 8.03 -13.56 6.06
N LYS A 119 7.01 -14.01 5.32
CA LYS A 119 7.10 -15.19 4.44
C LYS A 119 7.60 -14.82 3.04
N ARG A 120 7.10 -13.72 2.47
CA ARG A 120 7.34 -13.36 1.07
C ARG A 120 7.00 -11.89 0.78
N CYS A 121 7.50 -11.40 -0.35
CA CYS A 121 6.98 -10.20 -1.00
C CYS A 121 6.22 -10.58 -2.28
N PHE A 122 5.07 -9.95 -2.51
CA PHE A 122 4.23 -10.19 -3.68
C PHE A 122 3.40 -8.95 -4.03
N THR A 123 2.72 -9.02 -5.16
CA THR A 123 1.95 -7.94 -5.75
C THR A 123 0.52 -8.38 -6.07
N SER A 124 -0.39 -7.42 -6.17
CA SER A 124 -1.72 -7.65 -6.69
C SER A 124 -2.20 -6.43 -7.45
N ILE A 125 -3.12 -6.64 -8.39
CA ILE A 125 -3.79 -5.58 -9.14
C ILE A 125 -5.29 -5.72 -8.99
N LYS A 126 -5.98 -4.59 -8.83
CA LYS A 126 -7.44 -4.51 -8.90
C LYS A 126 -7.86 -3.34 -9.78
N GLN A 127 -9.02 -3.49 -10.40
CA GLN A 127 -9.75 -2.41 -11.02
C GLN A 127 -11.07 -2.24 -10.26
N PHE A 128 -11.20 -1.11 -9.57
CA PHE A 128 -12.41 -0.77 -8.83
C PHE A 128 -13.30 0.15 -9.64
N SER A 129 -14.61 -0.02 -9.51
CA SER A 129 -15.60 0.92 -10.04
C SER A 129 -15.92 2.00 -9.03
N GLY A 130 -16.48 3.11 -9.51
CA GLY A 130 -16.96 4.21 -8.67
C GLY A 130 -16.10 5.46 -8.77
N ASN A 131 -16.45 6.46 -7.95
CA ASN A 131 -15.74 7.71 -7.84
C ASN A 131 -14.45 7.56 -7.03
N ARG A 132 -13.66 8.64 -6.95
CA ARG A 132 -12.37 8.67 -6.23
C ARG A 132 -12.47 8.17 -4.78
N ALA A 133 -13.47 8.60 -4.03
CA ALA A 133 -13.62 8.21 -2.63
C ALA A 133 -13.94 6.71 -2.50
N GLU A 134 -14.75 6.18 -3.41
CA GLU A 134 -15.11 4.76 -3.46
C GLU A 134 -13.90 3.88 -3.82
N VAL A 135 -13.09 4.29 -4.81
CA VAL A 135 -11.85 3.59 -5.19
C VAL A 135 -10.85 3.59 -4.04
N VAL A 136 -10.68 4.72 -3.34
CA VAL A 136 -9.80 4.82 -2.16
C VAL A 136 -10.26 3.88 -1.05
N ARG A 137 -11.55 3.90 -0.71
CA ARG A 137 -12.12 3.01 0.32
C ARG A 137 -11.97 1.54 -0.06
N ALA A 138 -12.31 1.18 -1.30
CA ALA A 138 -12.18 -0.19 -1.79
C ALA A 138 -10.72 -0.70 -1.78
N SER A 139 -9.76 0.19 -2.04
CA SER A 139 -8.33 -0.14 -1.97
C SER A 139 -7.89 -0.47 -0.56
N ILE A 140 -8.37 0.27 0.44
CA ILE A 140 -8.07 0.03 1.87
C ILE A 140 -8.71 -1.28 2.33
N ASP A 141 -9.98 -1.50 1.97
CA ASP A 141 -10.70 -2.74 2.28
C ASP A 141 -9.99 -3.96 1.69
N PHE A 142 -9.47 -3.83 0.46
CA PHE A 142 -8.70 -4.88 -0.19
C PHE A 142 -7.42 -5.21 0.59
N VAL A 143 -6.61 -4.21 0.96
CA VAL A 143 -5.40 -4.42 1.76
C VAL A 143 -5.69 -5.14 3.07
N ILE A 144 -6.74 -4.72 3.79
CA ILE A 144 -7.11 -5.34 5.07
C ILE A 144 -7.48 -6.80 4.86
N LYS A 145 -8.29 -7.13 3.85
CA LYS A 145 -8.69 -8.50 3.56
C LYS A 145 -7.50 -9.38 3.19
N THR A 146 -6.61 -8.88 2.34
CA THR A 146 -5.39 -9.60 1.94
C THR A 146 -4.49 -9.88 3.14
N LEU A 147 -4.27 -8.91 4.02
CA LEU A 147 -3.42 -9.12 5.20
C LEU A 147 -4.05 -10.07 6.22
N VAL A 148 -5.37 -10.01 6.41
CA VAL A 148 -6.05 -10.99 7.29
C VAL A 148 -5.86 -12.40 6.74
N TYR A 149 -6.00 -12.60 5.44
CA TYR A 149 -5.76 -13.90 4.81
C TYR A 149 -4.31 -14.37 5.00
N GLU A 150 -3.32 -13.55 4.61
CA GLU A 150 -1.89 -13.91 4.68
C GLU A 150 -1.37 -14.17 6.10
N LEU A 151 -1.98 -13.55 7.12
CA LEU A 151 -1.58 -13.71 8.53
C LEU A 151 -2.34 -14.80 9.27
N SER A 152 -3.45 -15.29 8.71
CA SER A 152 -4.23 -16.39 9.28
C SER A 152 -3.65 -17.76 8.91
N GLU A 153 -2.94 -17.84 7.79
CA GLU A 153 -2.10 -19.00 7.40
C GLU A 153 -0.70 -18.94 8.04
#